data_AF-A0AAQ4EN79-F1
#
_entry.id   AF-A0AAQ4EN79-F1
#
_cell.length_a   1.000
_cell.length_b   1.000
_cell.length_c   1.000
_cell.angle_alpha   90.00
_cell.angle_beta   90.00
_cell.angle_gamma   90.00
#
_symmetry.space_group_name_H-M   'P 1'
#
loop_
_entity.id
_entity.type
_entity.pdbx_description
1 polymer ?
#
loop_
_entity_poly.entity_id
_entity_poly.type
_entity_poly.pdbx_seq_one_letter_code
_entity_poly.pdbx_strand_id
1 'polypeptide(L)'
;MPPAASHYTLVGFSPDLDWRPLSFVKTIPTNRVCSACGLVRKRTALLSCMHVLCDSCYEQCHQEGSHVCPLDGHEWRDEDEVEWRDLPPDELLRREVKCWNAER
;
A
#
# COMPACT_ATOMS: atom_id res chain seq x y z
N MET A 1 17.17 -7.93 -15.44
CA MET A 1 15.95 -7.30 -14.91
C MET A 1 16.28 -6.72 -13.55
N PRO A 2 15.97 -5.45 -13.27
CA PRO A 2 16.35 -4.82 -12.00
C PRO A 2 15.67 -5.55 -10.85
N PRO A 3 16.31 -5.66 -9.67
CA PRO A 3 15.67 -6.29 -8.51
C PRO A 3 14.42 -5.47 -8.20
N ALA A 4 13.25 -6.10 -8.29
CA ALA A 4 12.02 -5.50 -7.78
C ALA A 4 12.32 -5.06 -6.34
N ALA A 5 12.32 -3.75 -6.11
CA ALA A 5 12.76 -3.20 -4.84
C ALA A 5 11.98 -3.86 -3.72
N SER A 6 12.66 -4.65 -2.89
CA SER A 6 12.08 -5.34 -1.75
C SER A 6 11.99 -4.46 -0.50
N HIS A 7 12.22 -3.16 -0.66
CA HIS A 7 12.18 -2.16 0.41
C HIS A 7 10.80 -1.54 0.48
N TYR A 8 10.09 -1.78 1.59
CA TYR A 8 8.75 -1.24 1.81
C TYR A 8 8.65 -0.68 3.22
N THR A 9 7.96 0.44 3.36
CA THR A 9 7.62 1.00 4.68
C THR A 9 6.21 0.57 5.06
N LEU A 10 6.10 -0.02 6.24
CA LEU A 10 4.83 -0.45 6.82
C LEU A 10 4.24 0.66 7.69
N VAL A 11 2.91 0.81 7.67
CA VAL A 11 2.19 1.69 8.60
C VAL A 11 0.91 1.04 9.08
N GLY A 12 0.69 1.10 10.40
CA GLY A 12 -0.50 0.62 11.07
C GLY A 12 -0.45 -0.85 11.44
N PHE A 13 0.67 -1.57 11.27
CA PHE A 13 0.77 -3.00 11.55
C PHE A 13 1.32 -3.32 12.94
N SER A 14 2.37 -2.61 13.35
CA SER A 14 2.98 -2.73 14.67
C SER A 14 3.71 -1.42 14.99
N PRO A 15 3.56 -0.84 16.19
CA PRO A 15 4.26 0.38 16.59
C PRO A 15 5.78 0.32 16.40
N ASP A 16 6.39 -0.85 16.59
CA ASP A 16 7.84 -1.04 16.48
C ASP A 16 8.38 -1.03 15.04
N LEU A 17 7.48 -1.26 14.06
CA LEU A 17 7.78 -1.35 12.63
C LEU A 17 7.25 -0.15 11.84
N ASP A 18 6.26 0.56 12.38
CA ASP A 18 5.62 1.67 11.70
C ASP A 18 6.66 2.74 11.32
N TRP A 19 6.57 3.21 10.07
CA TRP A 19 7.47 4.21 9.48
C TRP A 19 8.92 3.76 9.28
N ARG A 20 9.22 2.47 9.49
CA ARG A 20 10.55 1.92 9.26
C ARG A 20 10.57 1.12 7.95
N PRO A 21 11.50 1.42 7.03
CA PRO A 21 11.62 0.65 5.79
C PRO A 21 12.17 -0.74 6.09
N LEU A 22 11.52 -1.78 5.59
CA LEU A 22 11.92 -3.17 5.75
C LEU A 22 12.33 -3.76 4.40
N SER A 23 13.42 -4.51 4.38
CA SER A 23 13.88 -5.24 3.20
C SER A 23 13.32 -6.66 3.23
N PHE A 24 12.21 -6.91 2.55
CA PHE A 24 11.59 -8.24 2.52
C PHE A 24 12.39 -9.22 1.67
N VAL A 25 12.57 -10.45 2.15
CA VAL A 25 13.23 -11.50 1.36
C VAL A 25 12.41 -11.85 0.11
N LYS A 26 11.09 -11.91 0.26
CA LYS A 26 10.12 -12.07 -0.83
C LYS A 26 9.34 -10.78 -1.00
N THR A 27 9.29 -10.24 -2.22
CA THR A 27 8.60 -8.99 -2.54
C THR A 27 7.14 -9.00 -2.12
N ILE A 28 6.64 -7.86 -1.68
CA ILE A 28 5.22 -7.66 -1.39
C ILE A 28 4.49 -7.57 -2.74
N PRO A 29 3.34 -8.25 -2.92
CA PRO A 29 2.53 -8.10 -4.11
C PRO A 29 2.21 -6.62 -4.37
N THR A 30 2.35 -6.15 -5.61
CA THR A 30 2.16 -4.73 -5.96
C THR A 30 0.74 -4.25 -5.66
N ASN A 31 -0.24 -5.15 -5.71
CA ASN A 31 -1.63 -4.88 -5.31
C ASN A 31 -1.84 -4.69 -3.79
N ARG A 32 -0.77 -4.63 -3.00
CA ARG A 32 -0.77 -4.29 -1.56
C ARG A 32 0.02 -3.02 -1.24
N VAL A 33 0.64 -2.40 -2.25
CA VAL A 33 1.45 -1.20 -2.10
C VAL A 33 0.64 -0.03 -2.64
N CYS A 34 0.47 1.02 -1.83
CA CYS A 34 -0.19 2.23 -2.30
C CYS A 34 0.61 2.84 -3.45
N SER A 35 -0.04 3.02 -4.61
CA SER A 35 0.53 3.62 -5.81
C SER A 35 0.82 5.11 -5.64
N ALA A 36 0.11 5.81 -4.73
CA ALA A 36 0.31 7.24 -4.48
C ALA A 36 1.45 7.53 -3.49
N CYS A 37 1.57 6.77 -2.39
CA CYS A 37 2.55 7.06 -1.33
C CYS A 37 3.63 5.98 -1.15
N GLY A 38 3.53 4.83 -1.85
CA GLY A 38 4.48 3.71 -1.73
C GLY A 38 4.41 2.92 -0.43
N LEU A 39 3.54 3.32 0.51
CA LEU A 39 3.40 2.65 1.80
C LEU A 39 2.56 1.37 1.69
N VAL A 40 2.86 0.41 2.56
CA VAL A 40 2.03 -0.78 2.77
C VAL A 40 1.20 -0.56 4.03
N ARG A 41 -0.12 -0.66 3.91
CA ARG A 41 -1.08 -0.51 5.01
C ARG A 41 -2.02 -1.70 5.10
N LYS A 42 -2.73 -1.79 6.23
CA LYS A 42 -3.69 -2.87 6.51
C LYS A 42 -4.81 -2.96 5.48
N ARG A 43 -5.23 -1.84 4.91
CA ARG A 43 -6.35 -1.77 3.98
C ARG A 43 -5.99 -0.93 2.77
N THR A 44 -6.31 -1.46 1.59
CA THR A 44 -6.09 -0.80 0.30
C THR A 44 -7.33 -0.91 -0.58
N ALA A 45 -7.64 0.16 -1.30
CA ALA A 45 -8.63 0.24 -2.36
C ALA A 45 -7.97 -0.04 -3.71
N LEU A 46 -8.51 -0.97 -4.49
CA LEU A 46 -8.20 -1.11 -5.92
C LEU A 46 -9.27 -0.37 -6.70
N LEU A 47 -8.83 0.64 -7.46
CA LEU A 47 -9.70 1.46 -8.28
C LEU A 47 -9.92 0.81 -9.66
N SER A 48 -10.99 1.23 -10.34
CA SER A 48 -11.29 0.89 -11.75
C SER A 48 -10.16 1.24 -12.73
N CYS A 49 -9.40 2.31 -12.44
CA CYS A 49 -8.18 2.68 -13.18
C CYS A 49 -6.96 1.79 -12.87
N MET A 50 -7.15 0.68 -12.12
CA MET A 50 -6.14 -0.30 -11.72
C MET A 50 -5.06 0.21 -10.75
N HIS A 51 -5.17 1.45 -10.28
CA HIS A 51 -4.33 1.98 -9.23
C HIS A 51 -4.79 1.51 -7.84
N VAL A 52 -3.82 1.34 -6.95
CA VAL A 52 -4.05 0.87 -5.58
C VAL A 52 -3.80 2.03 -4.63
N LEU A 53 -4.76 2.36 -3.78
CA LEU A 53 -4.59 3.41 -2.76
C LEU A 53 -4.73 2.81 -1.37
N CYS A 54 -3.95 3.28 -0.39
CA CYS A 54 -4.26 3.00 1.00
C CYS A 54 -5.46 3.85 1.46
N ASP A 55 -6.09 3.43 2.55
CA ASP A 55 -7.17 4.14 3.24
C ASP A 55 -6.97 5.67 3.32
N SER A 56 -5.83 6.17 3.84
CA SER A 56 -5.60 7.63 3.89
C SER A 56 -5.58 8.29 2.52
N CYS A 57 -4.93 7.66 1.54
CA CYS A 57 -4.82 8.26 0.22
C CYS A 57 -6.19 8.26 -0.47
N TYR A 58 -6.99 7.21 -0.26
CA TYR A 58 -8.35 7.13 -0.76
C TYR A 58 -9.25 8.23 -0.17
N GLU A 59 -9.20 8.45 1.14
CA GLU A 59 -9.98 9.50 1.82
C GLU A 59 -9.66 10.90 1.28
N GLN A 60 -8.41 11.13 0.84
CA GLN A 60 -7.98 12.39 0.24
C GLN A 60 -8.44 12.58 -1.21
N CYS A 61 -8.98 11.54 -1.86
CA CYS A 61 -9.44 11.62 -3.25
C CYS A 61 -10.80 12.30 -3.40
N HIS A 62 -11.54 12.52 -2.31
CA HIS A 62 -12.89 13.08 -2.35
C HIS A 62 -12.87 14.55 -2.83
N GLN A 63 -13.59 14.83 -3.92
CA GLN A 63 -13.77 16.15 -4.53
C GLN A 63 -15.24 16.37 -4.91
N GLU A 64 -15.90 17.31 -4.22
CA GLU A 64 -17.23 17.86 -4.59
C GLU A 64 -18.30 16.81 -4.99
N GLY A 65 -18.39 15.69 -4.26
CA GLY A 65 -19.37 14.63 -4.52
C GLY A 65 -18.93 13.56 -5.52
N SER A 66 -17.66 13.55 -5.89
CA SER A 66 -16.97 12.49 -6.62
C SER A 66 -15.64 12.18 -5.95
N HIS A 67 -14.95 11.16 -6.43
CA HIS A 67 -13.57 10.90 -6.10
C HIS A 67 -12.71 10.95 -7.36
N VAL A 68 -11.49 11.47 -7.24
CA VAL A 68 -10.56 11.61 -8.36
C VAL A 68 -9.25 10.92 -8.04
N CYS A 69 -8.77 10.09 -8.96
CA CYS A 69 -7.54 9.35 -8.77
C CYS A 69 -6.36 10.33 -8.81
N PRO A 70 -5.49 10.34 -7.80
CA PRO A 70 -4.40 11.31 -7.74
C PRO A 70 -3.28 11.03 -8.74
N LEU A 71 -3.34 9.90 -9.46
CA LEU A 71 -2.29 9.43 -10.37
C LEU A 71 -2.59 9.74 -11.83
N ASP A 72 -3.84 9.59 -12.25
CA ASP A 72 -4.27 9.77 -13.65
C ASP A 72 -5.51 10.65 -13.82
N GLY A 73 -6.12 11.13 -12.73
CA GLY A 73 -7.32 11.97 -12.78
C GLY A 73 -8.60 11.19 -13.10
N HIS A 74 -8.59 9.85 -13.08
CA HIS A 74 -9.81 9.07 -13.27
C HIS A 74 -10.84 9.37 -12.17
N GLU A 75 -12.05 9.74 -12.57
CA GLU A 75 -13.14 10.06 -11.65
C GLU A 75 -14.03 8.82 -11.43
N TRP A 76 -14.45 8.60 -10.19
CA TRP A 76 -15.51 7.65 -9.84
C TRP A 76 -16.50 8.30 -8.87
N ARG A 77 -17.74 7.83 -8.88
CA ARG A 77 -18.80 8.35 -7.99
C ARG A 77 -19.33 7.31 -7.04
N ASP A 78 -19.35 6.06 -7.45
CA ASP A 78 -19.86 4.97 -6.64
C ASP A 78 -18.73 4.30 -5.85
N GLU A 79 -18.96 4.02 -4.57
CA GLU A 79 -18.03 3.22 -3.77
C GLU A 79 -18.00 1.77 -4.26
N ASP A 80 -19.04 1.29 -4.95
CA ASP A 80 -19.09 -0.04 -5.57
C ASP A 80 -18.09 -0.20 -6.73
N GLU A 81 -17.55 0.90 -7.27
CA GLU A 81 -16.46 0.88 -8.26
C GLU A 81 -15.07 0.59 -7.63
N VAL A 82 -15.02 0.40 -6.31
CA VAL A 82 -13.79 0.23 -5.53
C VAL A 82 -13.74 -1.13 -4.85
N GLU A 83 -12.74 -1.95 -5.18
CA GLU A 83 -12.51 -3.22 -4.49
C GLU A 83 -11.61 -2.99 -3.27
N TRP A 84 -12.17 -3.12 -2.07
CA TRP A 84 -11.41 -3.06 -0.82
C TRP A 84 -10.74 -4.40 -0.51
N ARG A 85 -9.44 -4.33 -0.16
CA ARG A 85 -8.64 -5.51 0.17
C ARG A 85 -7.90 -5.29 1.48
N ASP A 86 -8.17 -6.16 2.44
CA ASP A 86 -7.44 -6.19 3.71
C ASP A 86 -6.20 -7.08 3.62
N LEU A 87 -5.14 -6.66 4.30
CA LEU A 87 -3.93 -7.42 4.55
C LEU A 87 -3.84 -7.65 6.06
N PRO A 88 -4.22 -8.85 6.54
CA PRO A 88 -4.18 -9.17 7.96
C PRO A 88 -2.75 -8.99 8.50
N PRO A 89 -2.56 -8.36 9.68
CA PRO A 89 -1.24 -8.18 10.26
C PRO A 89 -0.46 -9.48 10.40
N ASP A 90 -1.13 -10.55 10.82
CA ASP A 90 -0.53 -11.87 10.94
C ASP A 90 0.06 -12.40 9.63
N GLU A 91 -0.55 -12.08 8.48
CA GLU A 91 -0.01 -12.47 7.17
C GLU A 91 1.29 -11.74 6.86
N LEU A 92 1.33 -10.43 7.13
CA LEU A 92 2.48 -9.59 6.84
C LEU A 92 3.64 -9.82 7.83
N LEU A 93 3.33 -9.92 9.13
CA LEU A 93 4.31 -10.08 10.21
C LEU A 93 5.01 -11.45 10.19
N ARG A 94 4.45 -12.45 9.50
CA ARG A 94 5.09 -13.74 9.25
C ARG A 94 6.11 -13.72 8.11
N ARG A 95 6.22 -12.63 7.34
CA ARG A 95 7.13 -12.57 6.20
C ARG A 95 8.56 -12.34 6.66
N GLU A 96 9.50 -12.99 5.98
CA GLU A 96 10.92 -12.86 6.24
C GLU A 96 11.44 -11.51 5.74
N VAL A 97 12.22 -10.84 6.59
CA VAL A 97 12.90 -9.57 6.29
C VAL A 97 14.39 -9.72 6.57
N LYS A 98 15.22 -8.96 5.87
CA LYS A 98 16.64 -8.84 6.17
C LYS A 98 16.83 -7.98 7.43
N CYS A 99 17.84 -8.33 8.22
CA CYS A 99 18.25 -7.51 9.36
C CYS A 99 18.76 -6.14 8.87
N TRP A 100 18.32 -5.06 9.50
CA TRP A 100 18.83 -3.70 9.22
C TRP A 100 20.34 -3.57 9.38
N ASN A 101 20.95 -4.40 10.21
CA ASN A 101 22.38 -4.36 10.49
C ASN A 101 23.19 -5.32 9.62
N ALA A 102 22.58 -6.03 8.66
CA ALA A 102 23.28 -7.04 7.86
C ALA A 102 24.32 -6.45 6.89
N GLU A 103 24.20 -5.17 6.54
CA GLU A 103 25.13 -4.46 5.64
C GLU A 103 26.06 -3.49 6.39
N ARG A 104 26.14 -3.63 7.73
CA ARG A 104 26.92 -2.74 8.60
C ARG A 104 28.29 -3.29 8.93
#